data_AF-A0A8T4XJ28-F1
#
_entry.id   AF-A0A8T4XJ28-F1
#
_cell.length_a   1.000
_cell.length_b   1.000
_cell.length_c   1.000
_cell.angle_alpha   90.00
_cell.angle_beta   90.00
_cell.angle_gamma   90.00
#
_symmetry.space_group_name_H-M   'P 1'
#
loop_
_entity.id
_entity.type
_entity.pdbx_description
1 polymer ?
#
loop_
_entity_poly.entity_id
_entity_poly.type
_entity_poly.pdbx_seq_one_letter_code
_entity_poly.pdbx_strand_id
1 'polypeptide(L)'
;MRRTLLVYMLLLGLTFGFLGFMFRISVVRAWVGTVYIRADGTVEPVGAPINTTDKVVYRLWDNINVSSLMASGIVIERDNIILDGNGFTVYGLKYQLTIGVDLRQRNNVTIKNLNIKGHAFGINLYQSANIKVQAC
;
A
#
# COMPACT_ATOMS: atom_id res chain seq x y z
N MET A 1 -44.20 36.58 12.73
CA MET A 1 -43.38 36.11 13.87
C MET A 1 -43.40 34.58 14.06
N ARG A 2 -44.56 33.93 14.30
CA ARG A 2 -44.65 32.46 14.49
C ARG A 2 -44.20 31.60 13.29
N ARG A 3 -44.57 31.97 12.05
CA ARG A 3 -44.16 31.23 10.84
C ARG A 3 -42.65 31.33 10.56
N THR A 4 -42.08 32.51 10.79
CA THR A 4 -40.65 32.76 10.64
C THR A 4 -39.82 31.96 11.65
N LEU A 5 -40.29 31.84 12.90
CA LEU A 5 -39.68 31.00 13.94
C LEU A 5 -39.63 29.51 13.57
N LEU A 6 -40.70 28.97 12.99
CA LEU A 6 -40.75 27.56 12.57
C LEU A 6 -39.76 27.25 11.45
N VAL A 7 -39.56 28.18 10.50
CA VAL A 7 -38.57 28.03 9.42
C VAL A 7 -37.15 28.01 9.99
N TYR A 8 -36.83 28.87 10.97
CA TYR A 8 -35.53 28.85 11.64
C TYR A 8 -35.30 27.55 12.42
N MET A 9 -36.31 27.01 13.12
CA MET A 9 -36.18 25.73 13.83
C MET A 9 -35.94 24.55 12.88
N LEU A 10 -36.60 24.52 11.71
CA LEU A 10 -36.40 23.50 10.69
C LEU A 10 -34.99 23.59 10.07
N LEU A 11 -34.54 24.81 9.75
CA LEU A 11 -33.18 25.07 9.26
C LEU A 11 -32.12 24.64 10.28
N LEU A 12 -32.34 24.90 11.57
CA LEU A 12 -31.44 24.47 12.65
C LEU A 12 -31.39 22.93 12.75
N GLY A 13 -32.53 22.26 12.67
CA GLY A 13 -32.59 20.79 12.71
C GLY A 13 -31.88 20.15 11.52
N LEU A 14 -32.05 20.71 10.32
CA LEU A 14 -31.37 20.25 9.11
C LEU A 14 -29.85 20.42 9.19
N THR A 15 -29.36 21.55 9.71
CA THR A 15 -27.91 21.79 9.84
C THR A 15 -27.27 20.85 10.86
N PHE A 16 -27.91 20.62 12.01
CA PHE A 16 -27.42 19.67 13.02
C PHE A 16 -27.46 18.21 12.55
N GLY A 17 -28.50 17.82 11.79
CA GLY A 17 -28.59 16.50 11.19
C GLY A 17 -27.51 16.23 10.12
N PHE A 18 -27.18 17.25 9.32
CA PHE A 18 -26.10 17.16 8.33
C PHE A 18 -24.72 17.13 8.99
N LEU A 19 -24.53 17.85 10.09
CA LEU A 19 -23.26 17.88 10.84
C LEU A 19 -22.89 16.51 11.41
N GLY A 20 -23.88 15.71 11.84
CA GLY A 20 -23.66 14.35 12.33
C GLY A 20 -23.19 13.34 11.27
N PHE A 21 -23.47 13.59 9.99
CA PHE A 21 -23.07 12.72 8.88
C PHE A 21 -21.64 12.99 8.39
N MET A 22 -21.14 14.21 8.58
CA MET A 22 -19.80 14.63 8.14
C MET A 22 -18.64 13.97 8.92
N PHE A 23 -18.88 13.48 10.15
CA PHE A 23 -17.82 12.93 11.01
C PHE A 23 -17.60 11.40 10.86
N ARG A 24 -17.90 10.81 9.70
CA ARG A 24 -17.43 9.46 9.34
C ARG A 24 -16.23 9.51 8.41
N ILE A 25 -15.21 10.27 8.78
CA ILE A 25 -13.87 10.09 8.20
C ILE A 25 -13.21 8.93 8.96
N SER A 26 -13.25 7.76 8.35
CA SER A 26 -12.35 6.67 8.74
C SER A 26 -10.93 7.21 8.62
N VAL A 27 -10.21 7.33 9.74
CA VAL A 27 -8.77 7.48 9.70
C VAL A 27 -8.23 6.19 9.08
N VAL A 28 -8.09 6.18 7.75
CA VAL A 28 -7.44 5.07 7.04
C VAL A 28 -6.01 5.09 7.56
N ARG A 29 -5.69 4.13 8.43
CA ARG A 29 -4.31 3.96 8.87
C ARG A 29 -3.55 3.47 7.66
N ALA A 30 -2.81 4.39 7.03
CA ALA A 30 -1.87 4.02 5.99
C ALA A 30 -0.93 2.96 6.56
N TRP A 31 -0.69 1.89 5.81
CA TRP A 31 0.21 0.83 6.25
C TRP A 31 1.61 1.40 6.46
N VAL A 32 2.22 1.07 7.60
CA VAL A 32 3.61 1.44 7.93
C VAL A 32 4.41 0.19 8.28
N GLY A 33 5.45 -0.07 7.51
CA GLY A 33 6.37 -1.18 7.74
C GLY A 33 6.65 -2.01 6.49
N THR A 34 7.67 -2.85 6.59
CA THR A 34 8.06 -3.80 5.54
C THR A 34 7.00 -4.89 5.37
N VAL A 35 6.64 -5.17 4.13
CA VAL A 35 5.79 -6.33 3.78
C VAL A 35 6.66 -7.42 3.18
N TYR A 36 6.51 -8.65 3.65
CA TYR A 36 7.24 -9.82 3.17
C TYR A 36 6.28 -10.75 2.41
N ILE A 37 6.67 -11.17 1.21
CA ILE A 37 6.12 -12.35 0.55
C ILE A 37 7.10 -13.47 0.85
N ARG A 38 6.75 -14.32 1.82
CA ARG A 38 7.61 -15.39 2.32
C ARG A 38 7.80 -16.50 1.29
N ALA A 39 8.86 -17.29 1.48
CA ALA A 39 9.19 -18.40 0.60
C ALA A 39 8.04 -19.44 0.46
N ASP A 40 7.25 -19.64 1.52
CA ASP A 40 6.06 -20.52 1.53
C ASP A 40 4.79 -19.89 0.89
N GLY A 41 4.93 -18.65 0.41
CA GLY A 41 3.89 -17.86 -0.23
C GLY A 41 2.95 -17.13 0.72
N THR A 42 3.17 -17.19 2.04
CA THR A 42 2.44 -16.36 3.00
C THR A 42 2.87 -14.90 2.91
N VAL A 43 1.99 -14.00 3.33
CA VAL A 43 2.27 -12.56 3.42
C VAL A 43 2.43 -12.21 4.90
N GLU A 44 3.53 -11.54 5.23
CA GLU A 44 3.82 -11.07 6.59
C GLU A 44 4.10 -9.57 6.65
N PRO A 45 3.72 -8.88 7.74
CA PRO A 45 2.87 -9.38 8.82
C PRO A 45 1.41 -9.60 8.37
N VAL A 46 0.67 -10.40 9.14
CA VAL A 46 -0.76 -10.64 8.89
C VAL A 46 -1.50 -9.30 8.84
N GLY A 47 -2.30 -9.09 7.79
CA GLY A 47 -3.02 -7.84 7.56
C GLY A 47 -2.28 -6.81 6.70
N ALA A 48 -1.07 -7.12 6.22
CA ALA A 48 -0.38 -6.28 5.24
C ALA A 48 -1.22 -6.06 3.97
N PRO A 49 -1.02 -4.92 3.27
CA PRO A 49 -1.87 -4.50 2.15
C PRO A 49 -1.59 -5.24 0.84
N ILE A 50 -1.25 -6.53 0.93
CA ILE A 50 -1.03 -7.45 -0.18
C ILE A 50 -1.88 -8.70 0.05
N ASN A 51 -2.64 -9.12 -0.95
CA ASN A 51 -3.38 -10.37 -0.91
C ASN A 51 -2.99 -11.29 -2.07
N THR A 52 -3.27 -12.58 -1.89
CA THR A 52 -3.15 -13.60 -2.93
C THR A 52 -4.18 -14.68 -2.66
N THR A 53 -4.70 -15.29 -3.72
CA THR A 53 -5.63 -16.44 -3.65
C THR A 53 -4.96 -17.74 -4.07
N ASP A 54 -3.87 -17.66 -4.84
CA ASP A 54 -3.22 -18.78 -5.52
C ASP A 54 -1.72 -18.92 -5.17
N LYS A 55 -1.16 -18.00 -4.38
CA LYS A 55 0.28 -17.90 -4.09
C LYS A 55 1.17 -17.75 -5.33
N VAL A 56 0.58 -17.29 -6.43
CA VAL A 56 1.25 -16.98 -7.70
C VAL A 56 1.11 -15.49 -7.99
N VAL A 57 -0.08 -14.92 -7.83
CA VAL A 57 -0.33 -13.49 -8.05
C VAL A 57 -0.62 -12.79 -6.73
N TYR A 58 0.22 -11.81 -6.41
CA TYR A 58 0.15 -10.96 -5.24
C TYR A 58 -0.29 -9.57 -5.65
N ARG A 59 -1.40 -9.08 -5.10
CA ARG A 59 -2.00 -7.80 -5.46
C ARG A 59 -2.00 -6.85 -4.29
N LEU A 60 -1.52 -5.63 -4.51
CA LEU A 60 -1.66 -4.55 -3.55
C LEU A 60 -3.11 -4.05 -3.55
N TRP A 61 -3.62 -3.71 -2.36
CA TRP A 61 -4.91 -3.06 -2.18
C TRP A 61 -4.84 -1.74 -1.42
N ASP A 62 -3.67 -1.35 -0.92
CA ASP A 62 -3.39 -0.03 -0.35
C ASP A 62 -1.90 0.33 -0.52
N ASN A 63 -1.55 1.58 -0.27
CA ASN A 63 -0.18 2.08 -0.26
C ASN A 63 0.61 1.51 0.94
N ILE A 64 1.92 1.36 0.75
CA ILE A 64 2.87 0.93 1.78
C ILE A 64 3.80 2.09 2.10
N ASN A 65 3.96 2.42 3.38
CA ASN A 65 4.91 3.44 3.83
C ASN A 65 6.04 2.79 4.64
N VAL A 66 7.27 3.18 4.37
CA VAL A 66 8.44 2.78 5.15
C VAL A 66 8.82 3.92 6.08
N SER A 67 8.89 3.64 7.38
CA SER A 67 9.27 4.62 8.40
C SER A 67 10.74 4.52 8.85
N SER A 68 11.45 3.47 8.45
CA SER A 68 12.84 3.21 8.86
C SER A 68 13.86 3.65 7.80
N LEU A 69 15.01 4.15 8.27
CA LEU A 69 16.10 4.66 7.44
C LEU A 69 16.83 3.56 6.65
N MET A 70 16.63 2.29 7.02
CA MET A 70 17.35 1.13 6.48
C MET A 70 16.41 -0.06 6.20
N ALA A 71 15.16 0.20 5.81
CA ALA A 71 14.19 -0.85 5.52
C ALA A 71 13.79 -0.89 4.04
N SER A 72 13.31 -2.06 3.64
CA SER A 72 12.67 -2.29 2.35
C SER A 72 11.16 -2.06 2.46
N GLY A 73 10.49 -1.63 1.39
CA GLY A 73 9.03 -1.54 1.37
C GLY A 73 8.40 -2.92 1.25
N ILE A 74 8.78 -3.66 0.21
CA ILE A 74 8.37 -5.04 -0.03
C ILE A 74 9.63 -5.90 -0.13
N VAL A 75 9.64 -7.04 0.54
CA VAL A 75 10.67 -8.08 0.42
C VAL A 75 10.04 -9.32 -0.18
N ILE A 76 10.59 -9.83 -1.28
CA ILE A 76 10.12 -11.03 -1.96
C ILE A 76 11.12 -12.14 -1.70
N GLU A 77 10.67 -13.19 -1.01
CA GLU A 77 11.46 -14.37 -0.69
C GLU A 77 11.03 -15.59 -1.51
N ARG A 78 10.18 -15.40 -2.53
CA ARG A 78 9.59 -16.46 -3.35
C ARG A 78 9.85 -16.27 -4.85
N ASP A 79 10.16 -17.37 -5.53
CA ASP A 79 10.32 -17.45 -6.99
C ASP A 79 8.99 -17.74 -7.70
N ASN A 80 8.92 -17.49 -9.00
CA ASN A 80 7.79 -17.84 -9.86
C ASN A 80 6.47 -17.14 -9.48
N ILE A 81 6.55 -15.84 -9.14
CA ILE A 81 5.39 -15.04 -8.75
C ILE A 81 5.22 -13.77 -9.59
N ILE A 82 4.03 -13.19 -9.48
CA ILE A 82 3.68 -11.89 -10.04
C ILE A 82 3.31 -10.97 -8.86
N LEU A 83 4.05 -9.88 -8.70
CA LEU A 83 3.66 -8.74 -7.87
C LEU A 83 2.97 -7.69 -8.74
N ASP A 84 1.67 -7.52 -8.54
CA ASP A 84 0.85 -6.51 -9.22
C ASP A 84 0.50 -5.40 -8.23
N GLY A 85 1.12 -4.24 -8.42
CA GLY A 85 0.92 -3.05 -7.59
C GLY A 85 -0.47 -2.44 -7.71
N ASN A 86 -1.28 -2.82 -8.70
CA ASN A 86 -2.64 -2.32 -8.91
C ASN A 86 -2.74 -0.77 -8.87
N GLY A 87 -1.67 -0.09 -9.27
CA GLY A 87 -1.55 1.37 -9.24
C GLY A 87 -1.16 1.98 -7.88
N PHE A 88 -1.04 1.20 -6.82
CA PHE A 88 -0.62 1.68 -5.49
C PHE A 88 0.86 2.01 -5.44
N THR A 89 1.23 2.76 -4.39
CA THR A 89 2.57 3.29 -4.19
C THR A 89 3.24 2.69 -2.97
N VAL A 90 4.53 2.37 -3.12
CA VAL A 90 5.47 2.09 -2.02
C VAL A 90 6.28 3.36 -1.78
N TYR A 91 6.06 3.98 -0.62
CA TYR A 91 6.70 5.21 -0.17
C TYR A 91 7.86 4.94 0.78
N GLY A 92 9.00 5.53 0.49
CA GLY A 92 10.14 5.64 1.39
C GLY A 92 10.43 7.09 1.76
N LEU A 93 11.38 7.28 2.68
CA LEU A 93 11.71 8.59 3.25
C LEU A 93 12.93 9.29 2.61
N LYS A 94 13.33 8.87 1.40
CA LYS A 94 14.50 9.40 0.64
C LYS A 94 15.84 9.26 1.40
N TYR A 95 16.03 8.20 2.18
CA TYR A 95 17.28 7.92 2.87
C TYR A 95 18.18 6.94 2.13
N GLN A 96 19.49 7.01 2.43
CA GLN A 96 20.58 6.46 1.63
C GLN A 96 20.54 4.94 1.37
N LEU A 97 19.77 4.16 2.14
CA LEU A 97 19.79 2.68 2.07
C LEU A 97 18.41 2.04 1.99
N THR A 98 17.34 2.79 1.74
CA THR A 98 16.00 2.21 1.62
C THR A 98 15.77 1.59 0.24
N ILE A 99 15.08 0.45 0.20
CA ILE A 99 14.77 -0.28 -1.03
C ILE A 99 13.24 -0.30 -1.20
N GLY A 100 12.71 -0.01 -2.40
CA GLY A 100 11.27 -0.12 -2.64
C GLY A 100 10.83 -1.58 -2.63
N VAL A 101 11.40 -2.37 -3.54
CA VAL A 101 11.20 -3.83 -3.62
C VAL A 101 12.55 -4.54 -3.58
N ASP A 102 12.77 -5.39 -2.59
CA ASP A 102 13.94 -6.24 -2.46
C ASP A 102 13.59 -7.68 -2.86
N LEU A 103 14.20 -8.18 -3.94
CA LEU A 103 14.00 -9.55 -4.42
C LEU A 103 15.32 -10.20 -4.80
N ARG A 104 16.37 -9.92 -4.02
CA ARG A 104 17.69 -10.51 -4.22
C ARG A 104 17.62 -12.03 -4.21
N GLN A 105 18.42 -12.65 -5.08
CA GLN A 105 18.52 -14.10 -5.20
C GLN A 105 17.17 -14.78 -5.51
N ARG A 106 16.24 -14.07 -6.17
CA ARG A 106 14.96 -14.61 -6.63
C ARG A 106 14.93 -14.75 -8.14
N ASN A 107 14.16 -15.71 -8.62
CA ASN A 107 14.05 -16.02 -10.03
C ASN A 107 12.60 -16.00 -10.52
N ASN A 108 12.42 -15.63 -11.79
CA ASN A 108 11.12 -15.67 -12.46
C ASN A 108 10.04 -14.86 -11.71
N VAL A 109 10.36 -13.61 -11.39
CA VAL A 109 9.43 -12.67 -10.74
C VAL A 109 9.01 -11.60 -11.73
N THR A 110 7.70 -11.38 -11.86
CA THR A 110 7.15 -10.24 -12.60
C THR A 110 6.67 -9.17 -11.62
N ILE A 111 7.10 -7.93 -11.79
CA ILE A 111 6.60 -6.77 -11.06
C ILE A 111 5.89 -5.86 -12.06
N LYS A 112 4.63 -5.51 -11.77
CA LYS A 112 3.86 -4.62 -12.65
C LYS A 112 2.96 -3.66 -11.90
N ASN A 113 2.61 -2.54 -12.54
CA ASN A 113 1.63 -1.56 -12.04
C ASN A 113 1.95 -1.03 -10.63
N LEU A 114 3.23 -0.89 -10.29
CA LEU A 114 3.69 -0.52 -8.95
C LEU A 114 4.43 0.80 -8.98
N ASN A 115 3.92 1.81 -8.29
CA ASN A 115 4.63 3.06 -8.11
C ASN A 115 5.64 2.94 -6.96
N ILE A 116 6.88 3.35 -7.17
CA ILE A 116 7.92 3.34 -6.12
C ILE A 116 8.48 4.74 -5.97
N LYS A 117 8.37 5.32 -4.76
CA LYS A 117 8.78 6.71 -4.51
C LYS A 117 9.56 6.83 -3.21
N GLY A 118 10.60 7.66 -3.21
CA GLY A 118 11.34 7.98 -1.98
C GLY A 118 12.22 6.86 -1.44
N HIS A 119 12.65 5.93 -2.30
CA HIS A 119 13.66 4.93 -1.93
C HIS A 119 15.00 5.26 -2.58
N ALA A 120 16.12 4.96 -1.91
CA ALA A 120 17.45 5.06 -2.54
C ALA A 120 17.58 4.09 -3.71
N PHE A 121 17.01 2.90 -3.57
CA PHE A 121 16.92 1.90 -4.63
C PHE A 121 15.47 1.57 -4.89
N GLY A 122 15.00 1.71 -6.14
CA GLY A 122 13.62 1.35 -6.48
C GLY A 122 13.38 -0.15 -6.33
N ILE A 123 14.11 -0.96 -7.08
CA ILE A 123 14.01 -2.42 -7.10
C ILE A 123 15.42 -3.01 -7.02
N ASN A 124 15.68 -3.90 -6.06
CA ASN A 124 16.97 -4.58 -5.89
C ASN A 124 16.93 -6.00 -6.47
N LEU A 125 17.76 -6.23 -7.50
CA LEU A 125 17.82 -7.46 -8.31
C LEU A 125 19.13 -8.24 -8.15
N TYR A 126 19.91 -7.96 -7.10
CA TYR A 126 21.20 -8.61 -6.93
C TYR A 126 21.08 -10.14 -6.88
N GLN A 127 21.86 -10.82 -7.74
CA GLN A 127 21.85 -12.27 -7.93
C GLN A 127 20.49 -12.88 -8.36
N SER A 128 19.64 -12.09 -9.02
CA SER A 128 18.33 -12.53 -9.51
C SER A 128 18.36 -12.81 -11.02
N ALA A 129 17.49 -13.71 -11.50
CA ALA A 129 17.37 -14.02 -12.93
C ALA A 129 15.91 -14.04 -13.41
N ASN A 130 15.69 -13.78 -14.70
CA ASN A 130 14.35 -13.80 -15.33
C ASN A 130 13.35 -12.86 -14.65
N ILE A 131 13.76 -11.61 -14.41
CA ILE A 131 12.91 -10.58 -13.79
C ILE A 131 12.24 -9.75 -14.87
N LYS A 132 10.92 -9.56 -14.76
CA LYS A 132 10.14 -8.70 -15.66
C LYS A 132 9.57 -7.52 -14.90
N VAL A 133 9.88 -6.30 -15.34
CA VAL A 133 9.33 -5.06 -14.78
C VAL A 133 8.50 -4.34 -15.84
N GLN A 134 7.25 -3.97 -15.53
CA GLN A 134 6.32 -3.41 -16.51
C GLN A 134 5.41 -2.34 -15.87
N ALA A 135 5.28 -1.17 -16.50
CA ALA A 135 4.36 -0.11 -16.02
C ALA A 135 4.59 0.25 -14.53
N CYS A 136 5.85 0.47 -14.15
CA CYS A 136 6.29 0.88 -12.81
C CYS A 136 7.02 2.23 -12.86
#